data_AF-A0A522EVB7-F1
#
_entry.id   AF-A0A522EVB7-F1
#
_cell.length_a   1.000
_cell.length_b   1.000
_cell.length_c   1.000
_cell.angle_alpha   90.00
_cell.angle_beta   90.00
_cell.angle_gamma   90.00
#
_symmetry.space_group_name_H-M   'P 1'
#
loop_
_entity.id
_entity.type
_entity.pdbx_description
1 polymer ?
#
loop_
_entity_poly.entity_id
_entity_poly.type
_entity_poly.pdbx_seq_one_letter_code
_entity_poly.pdbx_strand_id
1 'polypeptide(L)'
;MTLGCFFTSAFAADPIQLTGSPAEQMTQLYAQVQSELKQIQKTQAQQLEQLNTQLQAQIKQSQTTMQDQMQKLNTQTQDQIQKVQATLQAQIKQVQDQALENKF
;
A
#
# COMPACT_ATOMS: atom_id res chain seq x y z
N MET A 1 8.58 -15.79 -9.31
CA MET A 1 7.27 -16.40 -9.64
C MET A 1 6.59 -15.50 -10.64
N THR A 2 5.96 -16.13 -11.61
CA THR A 2 5.51 -15.65 -12.92
C THR A 2 4.48 -14.52 -12.89
N LEU A 3 4.57 -13.67 -13.92
CA LEU A 3 3.68 -12.60 -14.36
C LEU A 3 2.19 -12.94 -14.26
N GLY A 4 1.40 -11.97 -13.79
CA GLY A 4 -0.06 -11.94 -13.93
C GLY A 4 -0.50 -10.67 -14.67
N CYS A 5 -0.38 -10.65 -15.99
CA CYS A 5 -1.00 -9.63 -16.84
C CYS A 5 -2.52 -9.80 -16.80
N PHE A 6 -3.20 -9.07 -15.92
CA PHE A 6 -4.66 -8.92 -15.97
C PHE A 6 -5.05 -7.78 -16.92
N PHE A 7 -4.86 -8.02 -18.22
CA PHE A 7 -5.58 -7.27 -19.24
C PHE A 7 -6.59 -8.23 -19.88
N THR A 8 -7.69 -8.47 -19.19
CA THR A 8 -8.88 -9.04 -19.82
C THR A 8 -9.53 -7.94 -20.65
N SER A 9 -9.17 -7.86 -21.91
CA SER A 9 -9.92 -7.12 -22.93
C SER A 9 -11.25 -7.85 -23.18
N ALA A 10 -12.24 -7.59 -22.34
CA ALA A 10 -13.62 -7.98 -22.58
C ALA A 10 -14.37 -6.83 -23.27
N PHE A 11 -14.05 -6.61 -24.55
CA PHE A 11 -14.92 -5.87 -25.46
C PHE A 11 -15.28 -6.82 -26.61
N ALA A 12 -16.01 -7.87 -26.30
CA ALA A 12 -16.73 -8.65 -27.30
C ALA A 12 -18.16 -8.08 -27.36
N ALA A 13 -18.31 -6.94 -28.04
CA ALA A 13 -19.61 -6.61 -28.59
C ALA A 13 -19.83 -7.55 -29.78
N ASP A 14 -20.98 -8.22 -29.85
CA ASP A 14 -21.33 -9.08 -30.98
C ASP A 14 -21.20 -8.28 -32.30
N PRO A 15 -20.67 -8.89 -33.39
CA PRO A 15 -20.51 -8.19 -34.65
C PRO A 15 -21.88 -7.73 -35.16
N ILE A 16 -22.06 -6.41 -35.33
CA ILE A 16 -23.32 -5.84 -35.78
C ILE A 16 -23.60 -6.25 -37.23
N GLN A 17 -24.77 -6.83 -37.46
CA GLN A 17 -25.41 -6.84 -38.77
C GLN A 17 -26.08 -5.48 -38.99
N LEU A 18 -25.42 -4.60 -39.73
CA LEU A 18 -25.98 -3.33 -40.17
C LEU A 18 -27.12 -3.63 -41.15
N THR A 19 -28.33 -3.18 -40.84
CA THR A 19 -29.52 -3.40 -41.68
C THR A 19 -30.12 -2.09 -42.16
N GLY A 20 -30.83 -2.13 -43.30
CA GLY A 20 -31.51 -0.97 -43.88
C GLY A 20 -30.64 -0.14 -44.84
N SER A 21 -31.11 1.08 -45.11
CA SER A 21 -30.46 2.08 -45.96
C SER A 21 -29.18 2.63 -45.33
N PRO A 22 -28.26 3.23 -46.13
CA PRO A 22 -27.03 3.83 -45.59
C PRO A 22 -27.24 4.85 -44.47
N ALA A 23 -28.36 5.59 -44.48
CA ALA A 23 -28.70 6.55 -43.43
C ALA A 23 -29.08 5.86 -42.10
N GLU A 24 -29.80 4.73 -42.17
CA GLU A 24 -30.15 3.92 -41.00
C GLU A 24 -28.92 3.24 -40.41
N GLN A 25 -28.01 2.75 -41.25
CA GLN A 25 -26.73 2.18 -40.82
C GLN A 25 -25.86 3.22 -40.11
N MET A 26 -25.83 4.47 -40.58
CA MET A 26 -25.09 5.56 -39.94
C MET A 26 -25.65 5.90 -38.55
N THR A 27 -26.97 5.86 -38.39
CA THR A 27 -27.64 6.10 -37.11
C THR A 27 -27.38 4.95 -36.13
N GLN A 28 -27.40 3.70 -36.60
CA GLN A 28 -27.04 2.52 -35.81
C GLN A 28 -25.59 2.62 -35.31
N LEU A 29 -24.65 3.00 -36.19
CA LEU A 29 -23.25 3.18 -35.81
C LEU A 29 -23.08 4.30 -34.77
N TYR A 30 -23.76 5.44 -34.93
CA TYR A 30 -23.69 6.53 -33.96
C TYR A 30 -24.19 6.10 -32.57
N ALA A 31 -25.32 5.39 -32.52
CA ALA A 31 -25.86 4.88 -31.27
C ALA A 31 -24.90 3.89 -30.59
N GLN A 32 -24.27 3.00 -31.37
CA GLN A 32 -23.28 2.06 -30.85
C GLN A 32 -22.07 2.79 -30.29
N VAL A 33 -21.45 3.69 -31.05
CA VAL A 33 -20.28 4.46 -30.60
C VAL A 33 -20.60 5.21 -29.31
N GLN A 34 -21.80 5.82 -29.21
CA GLN A 34 -22.22 6.49 -27.99
C GLN A 34 -22.36 5.52 -26.81
N SER A 35 -22.90 4.31 -27.05
CA SER A 35 -23.02 3.27 -26.03
C SER A 35 -21.65 2.77 -25.55
N GLU A 36 -20.73 2.49 -26.48
CA GLU A 36 -19.37 2.05 -26.18
C GLU A 36 -18.60 3.11 -25.39
N LEU A 37 -18.72 4.38 -25.77
CA LEU A 37 -18.12 5.49 -25.01
C LEU A 37 -18.68 5.57 -23.58
N LYS A 38 -19.99 5.42 -23.38
CA LYS A 38 -20.60 5.39 -22.04
C LYS A 38 -20.09 4.20 -21.22
N GLN A 39 -19.97 3.03 -21.83
CA GLN A 39 -19.46 1.83 -21.18
C GLN A 39 -17.98 1.97 -20.78
N ILE A 40 -17.16 2.57 -21.65
CA ILE A 40 -15.76 2.89 -21.37
C ILE A 40 -15.66 3.87 -20.20
N GLN A 41 -16.45 4.95 -20.19
CA GLN A 41 -16.46 5.93 -19.09
C GLN A 41 -16.84 5.27 -17.76
N LYS A 42 -17.89 4.43 -17.76
CA LYS A 42 -18.31 3.70 -16.57
C LYS A 42 -17.22 2.76 -16.05
N THR A 43 -16.59 2.02 -16.96
CA THR A 43 -15.51 1.09 -16.62
C THR A 43 -14.30 1.82 -16.03
N GLN A 44 -13.91 2.95 -16.63
CA GLN A 44 -12.81 3.77 -16.11
C GLN A 44 -13.13 4.35 -14.73
N ALA A 45 -14.35 4.84 -14.51
CA ALA A 45 -14.77 5.35 -13.20
C ALA A 45 -14.68 4.26 -12.11
N GLN A 46 -15.14 3.04 -12.42
CA GLN A 46 -15.04 1.89 -11.51
C GLN A 46 -13.59 1.50 -11.23
N GLN A 47 -12.73 1.48 -12.25
CA GLN A 47 -11.30 1.18 -12.07
C GLN A 47 -10.60 2.23 -11.20
N LEU A 48 -10.90 3.52 -11.39
CA LEU A 48 -10.35 4.61 -10.58
C LEU A 48 -10.82 4.54 -9.12
N GLU A 49 -12.08 4.17 -8.88
CA GLU A 49 -12.61 3.95 -7.54
C GLU A 49 -11.90 2.79 -6.85
N GLN A 50 -11.78 1.64 -7.53
CA GLN A 50 -11.07 0.46 -7.02
C GLN A 50 -9.61 0.78 -6.71
N LEU A 51 -8.91 1.47 -7.62
CA LEU A 51 -7.52 1.89 -7.42
C LEU A 51 -7.39 2.81 -6.20
N ASN A 52 -8.29 3.78 -6.04
CA ASN A 52 -8.31 4.65 -4.87
C ASN A 52 -8.50 3.87 -3.57
N THR A 53 -9.45 2.93 -3.53
CA THR A 53 -9.67 2.08 -2.35
C THR A 53 -8.43 1.26 -2.01
N GLN A 54 -7.78 0.66 -3.02
CA GLN A 54 -6.56 -0.12 -2.81
C GLN A 54 -5.40 0.74 -2.30
N LEU A 55 -5.20 1.93 -2.88
CA LEU A 55 -4.17 2.86 -2.44
C LEU A 55 -4.41 3.34 -1.01
N GLN A 56 -5.65 3.68 -0.65
CA GLN A 56 -5.99 4.05 0.73
C GLN A 56 -5.72 2.91 1.72
N ALA A 57 -6.02 1.67 1.34
CA ALA A 57 -5.73 0.50 2.18
C ALA A 57 -4.22 0.30 2.37
N GLN A 58 -3.43 0.40 1.30
CA GLN A 58 -1.96 0.28 1.35
C GLN A 58 -1.33 1.40 2.20
N ILE A 59 -1.82 2.63 2.08
CA ILE A 59 -1.35 3.76 2.90
C ILE A 59 -1.61 3.49 4.38
N LYS A 60 -2.83 3.04 4.74
CA LYS A 60 -3.16 2.71 6.13
C LYS A 60 -2.28 1.58 6.67
N GLN A 61 -2.08 0.51 5.89
CA GLN A 61 -1.21 -0.60 6.29
C GLN A 61 0.24 -0.15 6.51
N SER A 62 0.76 0.71 5.64
CA SER A 62 2.10 1.29 5.76
C SER A 62 2.22 2.14 7.02
N GLN A 63 1.22 2.98 7.32
CA GLN A 63 1.18 3.80 8.54
C GLN A 63 1.18 2.94 9.80
N THR A 64 0.34 1.89 9.86
CA THR A 64 0.33 0.94 11.00
C THR A 64 1.68 0.26 11.17
N THR A 65 2.25 -0.26 10.08
CA THR A 65 3.55 -0.94 10.12
C THR A 65 4.65 -0.01 10.63
N MET A 66 4.67 1.25 10.18
CA MET A 66 5.64 2.24 10.63
C MET A 66 5.44 2.59 12.11
N GLN A 67 4.19 2.72 12.58
CA GLN A 67 3.89 2.97 13.98
C GLN A 67 4.38 1.83 14.88
N ASP A 68 4.14 0.58 14.49
CA ASP A 68 4.59 -0.60 15.23
C ASP A 68 6.12 -0.68 15.28
N GLN A 69 6.81 -0.39 14.17
CA GLN A 69 8.27 -0.34 14.12
C GLN A 69 8.84 0.75 15.03
N MET A 70 8.23 1.95 15.06
CA MET A 70 8.65 3.02 15.97
C MET A 70 8.47 2.62 17.44
N GLN A 71 7.34 2.00 17.80
CA GLN A 71 7.12 1.52 19.17
C GLN A 71 8.16 0.46 19.56
N LYS A 72 8.42 -0.50 18.68
CA LYS A 72 9.45 -1.53 18.91
C LYS A 72 10.84 -0.93 19.11
N LEU A 73 11.23 0.02 18.26
CA LEU A 73 12.51 0.71 18.38
C LEU A 73 12.62 1.50 19.68
N ASN A 74 11.55 2.17 20.11
CA ASN A 74 11.52 2.88 21.39
C ASN A 74 11.72 1.92 22.57
N THR A 75 11.01 0.79 22.61
CA THR A 75 11.20 -0.23 23.66
C THR A 75 12.63 -0.76 23.67
N GLN A 76 13.16 -1.14 22.49
CA GLN A 76 14.54 -1.64 22.38
C GLN A 76 15.58 -0.61 22.82
N THR A 77 15.34 0.67 22.54
CA THR A 77 16.22 1.76 22.96
C THR A 77 16.16 1.95 24.47
N GLN A 78 14.97 1.94 25.06
CA GLN A 78 14.78 2.04 26.50
C GLN A 78 15.47 0.88 27.25
N ASP A 79 15.33 -0.35 26.77
CA ASP A 79 16.00 -1.51 27.34
C ASP A 79 17.53 -1.39 27.28
N GLN A 80 18.07 -0.90 26.16
CA GLN A 80 19.51 -0.66 26.03
C GLN A 80 20.00 0.43 26.98
N ILE A 81 19.24 1.52 27.14
CA ILE A 81 19.57 2.58 28.11
C ILE A 81 19.61 2.02 29.53
N GLN A 82 18.62 1.21 29.92
CA GLN A 82 18.61 0.59 31.25
C GLN A 82 19.81 -0.34 31.48
N LYS A 83 20.19 -1.15 30.48
CA LYS A 83 21.38 -2.02 30.55
C LYS A 83 22.66 -1.21 30.72
N VAL A 84 22.81 -0.11 29.97
CA VAL A 84 23.96 0.79 30.10
C VAL A 84 23.99 1.41 31.50
N GLN A 85 22.86 1.89 32.01
CA GLN A 85 22.77 2.45 33.37
C GLN A 85 23.17 1.42 34.44
N ALA A 86 22.64 0.20 34.36
CA ALA A 86 22.98 -0.87 35.30
C ALA A 86 24.47 -1.23 35.25
N THR A 87 25.05 -1.28 34.05
CA THR A 87 26.48 -1.56 33.84
C THR A 87 27.35 -0.46 34.45
N LEU A 88 27.00 0.81 34.21
CA LEU A 88 27.72 1.95 34.79
C LEU A 88 27.62 1.97 36.32
N GLN A 89 26.43 1.70 36.88
CA GLN A 89 26.27 1.60 38.34
C GLN A 89 27.15 0.51 38.96
N ALA A 90 27.23 -0.65 38.31
CA ALA A 90 28.09 -1.75 38.76
C ALA A 90 29.58 -1.36 38.71
N GLN A 91 30.03 -0.73 37.62
CA GLN A 91 31.40 -0.25 37.50
C GLN A 91 31.75 0.82 38.54
N ILE A 92 30.82 1.75 38.81
CA ILE A 92 31.01 2.78 39.84
C ILE A 92 31.18 2.14 41.21
N LYS A 93 30.35 1.14 41.57
CA LYS A 93 30.51 0.40 42.83
C LYS A 93 31.86 -0.30 42.92
N GLN A 94 32.25 -1.01 41.86
CA GLN A 94 33.54 -1.69 41.83
C GLN A 94 34.71 -0.72 42.04
N VAL A 95 34.69 0.45 41.41
CA VAL A 95 35.73 1.48 41.60
C VAL A 95 35.71 2.03 43.02
N GLN A 96 34.53 2.22 43.62
CA GLN A 96 34.40 2.66 45.02
C GLN A 96 34.99 1.62 45.98
N ASP A 97 34.65 0.34 45.81
CA ASP A 97 35.13 -0.76 46.64
C ASP A 97 36.67 -0.87 46.56
N GLN A 98 37.23 -0.84 45.34
CA GLN A 98 38.68 -0.83 45.12
C GLN A 98 39.37 0.38 45.76
N ALA A 99 38.76 1.56 45.71
CA ALA A 99 39.31 2.76 46.33
C ALA A 99 39.30 2.70 47.86
N LEU A 100 38.36 1.97 48.46
CA LEU A 100 38.29 1.74 49.90
C LEU A 100 39.31 0.68 50.34
N GLU A 101 39.45 -0.42 49.60
CA GLU A 101 40.46 -1.46 49.89
C GLU A 101 41.89 -0.90 49.86
N ASN A 102 42.21 -0.03 48.90
CA ASN A 102 43.54 0.58 48.80
C ASN A 102 43.85 1.64 49.89
N LYS A 103 42.89 1.98 50.76
CA LYS A 103 43.06 2.97 51.84
C LYS A 103 43.36 2.33 53.21
N PHE A 104 43.44 1.00 53.30
CA PHE A 104 43.83 0.24 54.48
C PHE A 104 45.10 -0.59 54.20
#